data_AF-A0AAV0BVJ7-F1
#
_entry.id   AF-A0AAV0BVJ7-F1
#
_cell.length_a   1.000
_cell.length_b   1.000
_cell.length_c   1.000
_cell.angle_alpha   90.00
_cell.angle_beta   90.00
_cell.angle_gamma   90.00
#
_symmetry.space_group_name_H-M   'P 1'
#
loop_
_entity.id
_entity.type
_entity.pdbx_description
1 polymer ?
#
loop_
_entity_poly.entity_id
_entity_poly.type
_entity_poly.pdbx_seq_one_letter_code
_entity_poly.pdbx_strand_id
1 'polypeptide(L)'
;MASLNYESESDSGTSSSTSLSLTKKLFDKSITRDDVYEETNSNVFQTCAVHVPMIISTLLEEKKLPHGGSKFGRVYIRRDRKERHDMIFGDYFKGEQSKYTPDTFRRRFRMDIDLFKRIWHAVESYGDYFIQKTDAVGNIGLSSLQKVVAAIRMLAYGCSADSLDEYVQIGESTAIECLKKFCDAIIGLFEA
;
A
#
# COMPACT_ATOMS: atom_id res chain seq x y z
N MET A 1 9.20 -41.75 66.37
CA MET A 1 8.53 -40.53 66.88
C MET A 1 9.45 -39.89 67.90
N ALA A 2 9.95 -38.69 67.63
CA ALA A 2 10.37 -37.68 68.61
C ALA A 2 10.83 -36.44 67.83
N SER A 3 10.11 -35.34 67.98
CA SER A 3 10.59 -34.00 67.62
C SER A 3 10.94 -33.28 68.92
N LEU A 4 11.94 -32.40 68.90
CA LEU A 4 11.85 -31.01 69.36
C LEU A 4 13.21 -30.30 69.22
N ASN A 5 13.14 -28.99 68.99
CA ASN A 5 14.27 -28.10 68.64
C ASN A 5 14.88 -27.43 69.88
N TYR A 6 16.10 -26.91 69.76
CA TYR A 6 16.40 -25.52 70.19
C TYR A 6 17.66 -24.94 69.53
N GLU A 7 17.70 -23.62 69.34
CA GLU A 7 18.74 -22.85 68.64
C GLU A 7 19.75 -22.18 69.59
N SER A 8 20.95 -21.83 69.12
CA SER A 8 21.47 -20.43 69.06
C SER A 8 23.00 -20.35 68.80
N GLU A 9 23.43 -19.24 68.19
CA GLU A 9 24.77 -18.99 67.63
C GLU A 9 25.69 -18.15 68.56
N SER A 10 27.00 -18.08 68.27
CA SER A 10 27.79 -16.83 68.05
C SER A 10 29.32 -17.07 67.94
N ASP A 11 30.10 -16.03 67.61
CA ASP A 11 31.19 -16.09 66.60
C ASP A 11 32.48 -15.29 66.97
N SER A 12 33.56 -15.42 66.16
CA SER A 12 34.44 -14.34 65.61
C SER A 12 36.01 -14.46 65.62
N GLY A 13 36.63 -14.33 64.41
CA GLY A 13 37.89 -13.59 64.11
C GLY A 13 39.26 -14.34 63.92
N THR A 14 40.35 -13.81 63.28
CA THR A 14 40.55 -12.74 62.24
C THR A 14 41.97 -12.75 61.58
N SER A 15 42.11 -12.27 60.32
CA SER A 15 43.27 -11.51 59.70
C SER A 15 44.50 -12.17 59.00
N SER A 16 44.98 -11.59 57.86
CA SER A 16 46.35 -10.99 57.64
C SER A 16 46.93 -10.95 56.18
N SER A 17 46.86 -9.75 55.54
CA SER A 17 47.97 -8.93 54.94
C SER A 17 48.70 -9.07 53.56
N THR A 18 48.48 -10.02 52.63
CA THR A 18 49.32 -10.08 51.38
C THR A 18 48.89 -9.24 50.15
N SER A 19 47.73 -8.59 50.14
CA SER A 19 47.06 -8.13 48.90
C SER A 19 47.50 -6.76 48.31
N LEU A 20 48.35 -5.99 48.98
CA LEU A 20 48.49 -4.52 48.74
C LEU A 20 49.47 -4.07 47.64
N SER A 21 50.26 -4.95 47.02
CA SER A 21 51.20 -4.55 45.95
C SER A 21 50.62 -4.66 44.53
N LEU A 22 49.73 -5.63 44.29
CA LEU A 22 49.03 -5.82 43.02
C LEU A 22 48.04 -4.70 42.73
N THR A 23 47.31 -4.23 43.75
CA THR A 23 46.29 -3.18 43.62
C THR A 23 46.86 -1.82 43.22
N LYS A 24 48.07 -1.48 43.68
CA LYS A 24 48.75 -0.24 43.24
C LYS A 24 49.11 -0.26 41.75
N LYS A 25 49.53 -1.41 41.20
CA LYS A 25 49.81 -1.56 39.76
C LYS A 25 48.56 -1.45 38.88
N LEU A 26 47.36 -1.70 39.43
CA LEU A 26 46.10 -1.52 38.70
C LEU A 26 45.68 -0.04 38.63
N PHE A 27 46.05 0.78 39.62
CA PHE A 27 45.64 2.19 39.70
C PHE A 27 46.50 3.15 38.85
N ASP A 28 47.72 2.74 38.47
CA ASP A 28 48.65 3.57 37.66
C ASP A 28 48.44 3.38 36.14
N LYS A 29 47.60 2.43 35.72
CA LYS A 29 47.22 2.29 34.30
C LYS A 29 46.14 3.31 33.96
N SER A 30 46.54 4.54 33.67
CA SER A 30 45.68 5.57 33.12
C SER A 30 45.20 5.18 31.71
N ILE A 31 44.09 4.44 31.64
CA ILE A 31 43.34 4.22 30.41
C ILE A 31 42.79 5.58 29.98
N THR A 32 43.23 6.08 28.83
CA THR A 32 42.65 7.30 28.27
C THR A 32 41.26 6.97 27.74
N ARG A 33 40.34 7.95 27.77
CA ARG A 33 38.94 7.68 27.38
C ARG A 33 38.82 7.24 25.92
N ASP A 34 39.81 7.55 25.10
CA ASP A 34 39.84 7.31 23.66
C ASP A 34 40.11 5.83 23.30
N ASP A 35 40.90 5.12 24.10
CA ASP A 35 41.23 3.69 23.89
C ASP A 35 39.97 2.79 23.90
N VAL A 36 38.98 3.13 24.74
CA VAL A 36 37.73 2.37 24.88
C VAL A 36 36.79 2.60 23.69
N TYR A 37 36.83 3.78 23.06
CA TYR A 37 36.00 4.06 21.89
C TYR A 37 36.52 3.37 20.62
N GLU A 38 37.84 3.27 20.42
CA GLU A 38 38.44 2.51 19.31
C GLU A 38 38.08 1.02 19.37
N GLU A 39 38.30 0.35 20.52
CA GLU A 39 38.07 -1.09 20.66
C GLU A 39 36.58 -1.46 20.61
N THR A 40 35.70 -0.64 21.22
CA THR A 40 34.25 -0.87 21.11
C THR A 40 33.71 -0.59 19.70
N ASN A 41 34.24 0.42 19.00
CA ASN A 41 33.90 0.65 17.59
C ASN A 41 34.37 -0.51 16.70
N SER A 42 35.60 -1.01 16.86
CA SER A 42 36.09 -2.18 16.10
C SER A 42 35.17 -3.39 16.32
N ASN A 43 34.83 -3.68 17.58
CA ASN A 43 33.91 -4.76 17.90
C ASN A 43 32.52 -4.56 17.27
N VAL A 44 31.94 -3.36 17.33
CA VAL A 44 30.63 -3.08 16.68
C VAL A 44 30.73 -3.15 15.15
N PHE A 45 31.79 -2.63 14.54
CA PHE A 45 32.03 -2.73 13.09
C PHE A 45 32.20 -4.18 12.63
N GLN A 46 32.97 -5.01 13.34
CA GLN A 46 33.12 -6.43 13.05
C GLN A 46 31.81 -7.20 13.26
N THR A 47 31.08 -6.90 14.34
CA THR A 47 29.75 -7.46 14.63
C THR A 47 28.76 -7.14 13.49
N CYS A 48 28.69 -5.87 13.06
CA CYS A 48 27.87 -5.44 11.93
C CYS A 48 28.35 -6.05 10.60
N ALA A 49 29.66 -6.14 10.36
CA ALA A 49 30.22 -6.71 9.13
C ALA A 49 29.91 -8.20 8.95
N VAL A 50 29.64 -8.94 10.04
CA VAL A 50 29.18 -10.35 9.97
C VAL A 50 27.65 -10.42 9.93
N HIS A 51 26.95 -9.74 10.86
CA HIS A 51 25.51 -9.91 10.99
C HIS A 51 24.70 -9.15 9.93
N VAL A 52 25.13 -7.98 9.44
CA VAL A 52 24.37 -7.23 8.43
C VAL A 52 24.34 -7.99 7.09
N PRO A 53 25.45 -8.53 6.54
CA PRO A 53 25.38 -9.37 5.34
C PRO A 53 24.57 -10.65 5.53
N MET A 54 24.59 -11.26 6.73
CA MET A 54 23.79 -12.45 7.05
C MET A 54 22.28 -12.15 7.14
N ILE A 55 21.91 -11.00 7.72
CA ILE A 55 20.52 -10.53 7.75
C ILE A 55 20.07 -10.15 6.33
N ILE A 56 20.92 -9.45 5.57
CA ILE A 56 20.64 -9.13 4.16
C ILE A 56 20.52 -10.39 3.32
N SER A 57 21.37 -11.41 3.48
CA SER A 57 21.27 -12.66 2.72
C SER A 57 20.02 -13.47 3.08
N THR A 58 19.57 -13.45 4.34
CA THR A 58 18.34 -14.13 4.76
C THR A 58 17.04 -13.37 4.43
N LEU A 59 17.13 -12.05 4.18
CA LEU A 59 16.03 -11.21 3.69
C LEU A 59 15.97 -11.11 2.16
N LEU A 60 17.13 -11.16 1.47
CA LEU A 60 17.25 -11.22 0.01
C LEU A 60 17.28 -12.65 -0.54
N GLU A 61 17.31 -13.66 0.34
CA GLU A 61 16.87 -15.01 0.00
C GLU A 61 15.40 -14.90 -0.42
N GLU A 62 15.17 -14.78 -1.72
CA GLU A 62 13.90 -15.07 -2.36
C GLU A 62 13.56 -16.54 -2.12
N LYS A 63 13.07 -16.84 -0.92
CA LYS A 63 12.37 -18.08 -0.62
C LYS A 63 11.16 -18.09 -1.53
N LYS A 64 11.33 -18.72 -2.70
CA LYS A 64 10.26 -19.01 -3.65
C LYS A 64 9.15 -19.67 -2.84
N LEU A 65 8.11 -18.88 -2.57
CA LEU A 65 6.96 -19.34 -1.79
C LEU A 65 6.49 -20.64 -2.43
N PRO A 66 6.25 -21.71 -1.65
CA PRO A 66 5.87 -23.01 -2.20
C PRO A 66 4.70 -22.79 -3.16
N HIS A 67 4.87 -23.28 -4.39
CA HIS A 67 3.98 -23.00 -5.52
C HIS A 67 2.52 -23.03 -5.04
N GLY A 68 1.88 -21.85 -5.02
CA GLY A 68 0.56 -21.71 -4.45
C GLY A 68 -0.39 -22.67 -5.16
N GLY A 69 -0.96 -23.61 -4.39
CA GLY A 69 -1.98 -24.53 -4.89
C GLY A 69 -3.17 -23.77 -5.48
N SER A 70 -4.08 -24.51 -6.14
CA SER A 70 -5.26 -23.94 -6.78
C SER A 70 -5.99 -22.95 -5.87
N LYS A 71 -5.81 -21.64 -6.13
CA LYS A 71 -6.60 -20.60 -5.49
C LYS A 71 -8.03 -20.74 -5.99
N PHE A 72 -9.00 -20.54 -5.12
CA PHE A 72 -10.41 -20.54 -5.52
C PHE A 72 -10.60 -19.60 -6.71
N GLY A 73 -11.27 -20.07 -7.75
CA GLY A 73 -11.41 -19.32 -9.00
C GLY A 73 -12.09 -17.97 -8.78
N ARG A 74 -11.74 -16.96 -9.60
CA ARG A 74 -12.36 -15.64 -9.53
C ARG A 74 -13.88 -15.76 -9.68
N VAL A 75 -14.62 -15.48 -8.62
CA VAL A 75 -16.09 -15.45 -8.67
C VAL A 75 -16.52 -14.31 -9.60
N TYR A 76 -17.29 -14.65 -10.64
CA TYR A 76 -17.87 -13.65 -11.53
C TYR A 76 -19.11 -13.04 -10.90
N ILE A 77 -18.98 -11.81 -10.42
CA ILE A 77 -20.13 -10.98 -10.02
C ILE A 77 -20.74 -10.38 -11.30
N ARG A 78 -21.97 -10.77 -11.62
CA ARG A 78 -22.77 -10.17 -12.69
C ARG A 78 -23.05 -8.70 -12.32
N ARG A 79 -22.81 -7.82 -13.30
CA ARG A 79 -22.99 -6.37 -13.19
C ARG A 79 -23.85 -5.92 -14.37
N ASP A 80 -24.96 -5.24 -14.11
CA ASP A 80 -25.94 -4.90 -15.15
C ASP A 80 -25.56 -3.57 -15.83
N ARG A 81 -24.52 -3.68 -16.65
CA ARG A 81 -23.81 -2.55 -17.30
C ARG A 81 -24.74 -1.58 -18.03
N LYS A 82 -25.77 -2.07 -18.72
CA LYS A 82 -26.72 -1.24 -19.47
C LYS A 82 -27.57 -0.38 -18.53
N GLU A 83 -28.23 -1.00 -17.56
CA GLU A 83 -29.04 -0.28 -16.56
C GLU A 83 -28.21 0.77 -15.82
N ARG A 84 -26.95 0.43 -15.48
CA ARG A 84 -26.03 1.37 -14.84
C ARG A 84 -25.61 2.53 -15.75
N HIS A 85 -25.48 2.31 -17.06
CA HIS A 85 -25.30 3.39 -18.03
C HIS A 85 -26.54 4.30 -18.07
N ASP A 86 -27.74 3.71 -18.24
CA ASP A 86 -29.01 4.43 -18.32
C ASP A 86 -29.26 5.28 -17.05
N MET A 87 -28.87 4.75 -15.87
CA MET A 87 -28.93 5.46 -14.60
C MET A 87 -27.96 6.65 -14.54
N ILE A 88 -26.68 6.48 -14.94
CA ILE A 88 -25.70 7.57 -14.99
C ILE A 88 -26.14 8.65 -16.00
N PHE A 89 -26.71 8.25 -17.13
CA PHE A 89 -27.26 9.16 -18.12
C PHE A 89 -28.46 9.94 -17.58
N GLY A 90 -29.38 9.27 -16.88
CA GLY A 90 -30.50 9.90 -16.18
C GLY A 90 -30.09 10.82 -15.03
N ASP A 91 -29.02 10.47 -14.31
CA ASP A 91 -28.52 11.22 -13.16
C ASP A 91 -27.98 12.62 -13.55
N TYR A 92 -27.40 12.77 -14.75
CA TYR A 92 -26.68 14.00 -15.15
C TYR A 92 -26.98 14.55 -16.56
N PHE A 93 -27.27 13.70 -17.54
CA PHE A 93 -27.17 14.07 -18.96
C PHE A 93 -28.53 14.32 -19.65
N LYS A 94 -29.65 14.17 -18.94
CA LYS A 94 -31.01 14.46 -19.43
C LYS A 94 -31.40 15.95 -19.49
N GLY A 95 -30.42 16.87 -19.43
CA GLY A 95 -30.69 18.32 -19.44
C GLY A 95 -31.55 18.73 -18.24
N GLU A 96 -32.63 19.46 -18.48
CA GLU A 96 -33.58 19.90 -17.43
C GLU A 96 -34.27 18.74 -16.69
N GLN A 97 -34.38 17.56 -17.32
CA GLN A 97 -34.92 16.34 -16.70
C GLN A 97 -33.85 15.50 -15.99
N SER A 98 -32.64 16.03 -15.82
CA SER A 98 -31.57 15.41 -15.04
C SER A 98 -31.92 15.38 -13.55
N LYS A 99 -31.60 14.27 -12.86
CA LYS A 99 -31.81 14.15 -11.41
C LYS A 99 -30.95 15.12 -10.60
N TYR A 100 -29.77 15.47 -11.11
CA TYR A 100 -28.83 16.36 -10.44
C TYR A 100 -28.56 17.62 -11.26
N THR A 101 -28.54 18.77 -10.56
CA THR A 101 -28.24 20.08 -11.15
C THR A 101 -26.79 20.18 -11.66
N PRO A 102 -26.49 21.10 -12.61
CA PRO A 102 -25.12 21.38 -13.05
C PRO A 102 -24.14 21.69 -11.91
N ASP A 103 -24.56 22.40 -10.85
CA ASP A 103 -23.72 22.64 -9.66
C ASP A 103 -23.36 21.36 -8.90
N THR A 104 -24.26 20.39 -8.91
CA THR A 104 -24.03 19.07 -8.30
C THR A 104 -23.12 18.22 -9.18
N PHE A 105 -23.25 18.32 -10.50
CA PHE A 105 -22.29 17.74 -11.44
C PHE A 105 -20.89 18.33 -11.23
N ARG A 106 -20.76 19.66 -11.22
CA ARG A 106 -19.49 20.37 -11.06
C ARG A 106 -18.79 20.04 -9.73
N ARG A 107 -19.55 19.90 -8.64
CA ARG A 107 -19.01 19.42 -7.35
C ARG A 107 -18.52 17.97 -7.40
N ARG A 108 -19.15 17.09 -8.21
CA ARG A 108 -18.85 15.65 -8.31
C ARG A 108 -17.75 15.29 -9.32
N PHE A 109 -17.64 16.02 -10.42
CA PHE A 109 -16.66 15.76 -11.47
C PHE A 109 -15.53 16.79 -11.53
N ARG A 110 -15.58 17.84 -10.68
CA ARG A 110 -14.63 18.97 -10.62
C ARG A 110 -14.50 19.77 -11.91
N MET A 111 -15.42 19.58 -12.84
CA MET A 111 -15.47 20.23 -14.15
C MET A 111 -16.93 20.49 -14.55
N ASP A 112 -17.12 21.35 -15.56
CA ASP A 112 -18.43 21.59 -16.14
C ASP A 112 -18.93 20.38 -16.96
N ILE A 113 -20.25 20.25 -17.13
CA ILE A 113 -20.85 19.14 -17.88
C ILE A 113 -20.51 19.20 -19.37
N ASP A 114 -20.39 20.39 -19.96
CA ASP A 114 -20.07 20.50 -21.37
C ASP A 114 -18.58 20.28 -21.66
N LEU A 115 -17.71 20.61 -20.69
CA LEU A 115 -16.31 20.20 -20.73
C LEU A 115 -16.19 18.67 -20.60
N PHE A 116 -16.94 18.05 -19.70
CA PHE A 116 -16.99 16.59 -19.58
C PHE A 116 -17.43 15.93 -20.89
N LYS A 117 -18.52 16.40 -21.53
CA LYS A 117 -18.98 15.86 -22.82
C LYS A 117 -17.90 15.96 -23.91
N ARG A 118 -17.22 17.11 -24.01
CA ARG A 118 -16.12 17.30 -24.97
C ARG A 118 -14.98 16.31 -24.74
N ILE A 119 -14.56 16.12 -23.48
CA ILE A 119 -13.53 15.15 -23.10
C ILE A 119 -13.99 13.72 -23.43
N TRP A 120 -15.21 13.36 -23.06
CA TRP A 120 -15.78 12.03 -23.30
C TRP A 120 -15.80 11.69 -24.79
N HIS A 121 -16.33 12.56 -25.65
CA HIS A 121 -16.38 12.30 -27.10
C HIS A 121 -14.99 12.29 -27.75
N ALA A 122 -14.06 13.15 -27.30
CA ALA A 122 -12.68 13.11 -27.80
C ALA A 122 -11.99 11.79 -27.45
N VAL A 123 -12.09 11.34 -26.20
CA VAL A 123 -11.51 10.07 -25.72
C VAL A 123 -12.19 8.85 -26.37
N GLU A 124 -13.49 8.91 -26.63
CA GLU A 124 -14.23 7.88 -27.36
C GLU A 124 -13.78 7.74 -28.82
N SER A 125 -13.44 8.85 -29.48
CA SER A 125 -12.91 8.85 -30.85
C SER A 125 -11.41 8.53 -30.96
N TYR A 126 -10.64 8.73 -29.88
CA TYR A 126 -9.19 8.52 -29.88
C TYR A 126 -8.78 7.05 -29.95
N GLY A 127 -9.56 6.13 -29.37
CA GLY A 127 -9.13 4.73 -29.32
C GLY A 127 -10.20 3.70 -29.00
N ASP A 128 -10.05 2.56 -29.69
CA ASP A 128 -10.79 1.30 -29.62
C ASP A 128 -11.15 0.77 -28.22
N TYR A 129 -10.42 1.17 -27.18
CA TYR A 129 -10.69 0.76 -25.81
C TYR A 129 -11.97 1.39 -25.27
N PHE A 130 -12.28 2.65 -25.63
CA PHE A 130 -13.43 3.37 -25.10
C PHE A 130 -14.73 2.98 -25.79
N ILE A 131 -14.68 2.69 -27.09
CA ILE A 131 -15.79 2.16 -27.89
C ILE A 131 -16.48 0.99 -27.16
N GLN A 132 -17.81 1.01 -27.11
CA GLN A 132 -18.59 -0.05 -26.50
C GLN A 132 -18.64 -1.27 -27.44
N LYS A 133 -18.06 -2.38 -27.01
CA LYS A 133 -18.01 -3.65 -27.76
C LYS A 133 -18.99 -4.66 -27.15
N THR A 134 -19.59 -5.50 -27.98
CA THR A 134 -20.32 -6.69 -27.52
C THR A 134 -19.36 -7.85 -27.30
N ASP A 135 -19.61 -8.69 -26.29
CA ASP A 135 -18.85 -9.93 -26.11
C ASP A 135 -19.30 -11.02 -27.09
N ALA A 136 -18.57 -12.14 -27.12
CA ALA A 136 -18.85 -13.27 -28.01
C ALA A 136 -20.19 -13.99 -27.72
N VAL A 137 -20.85 -13.67 -26.59
CA VAL A 137 -22.16 -14.19 -26.19
C VAL A 137 -23.27 -13.16 -26.52
N GLY A 138 -22.91 -11.99 -27.06
CA GLY A 138 -23.83 -10.92 -27.43
C GLY A 138 -24.16 -9.94 -26.29
N ASN A 139 -23.55 -10.07 -25.11
CA ASN A 139 -23.78 -9.11 -24.04
C ASN A 139 -23.06 -7.79 -24.34
N ILE A 140 -23.71 -6.68 -23.99
CA ILE A 140 -23.15 -5.35 -24.17
C ILE A 140 -22.02 -5.11 -23.15
N GLY A 141 -20.86 -4.63 -23.63
CA GLY A 141 -19.72 -4.23 -22.81
C GLY A 141 -19.95 -2.95 -22.01
N LEU A 142 -18.95 -2.54 -21.23
CA LEU A 142 -18.98 -1.24 -20.55
C LEU A 142 -19.00 -0.12 -21.60
N SER A 143 -19.89 0.86 -21.40
CA SER A 143 -19.96 2.06 -22.24
C SER A 143 -18.73 2.94 -22.07
N SER A 144 -18.41 3.74 -23.09
CA SER A 144 -17.41 4.81 -23.01
C SER A 144 -17.67 5.74 -21.82
N LEU A 145 -18.92 6.15 -21.62
CA LEU A 145 -19.36 6.98 -20.50
C LEU A 145 -18.99 6.38 -19.14
N GLN A 146 -19.25 5.09 -18.91
CA GLN A 146 -18.89 4.42 -17.64
C GLN A 146 -17.39 4.41 -17.39
N LYS A 147 -16.58 4.13 -18.42
CA LYS A 147 -15.11 4.11 -18.34
C LYS A 147 -14.55 5.50 -18.01
N VAL A 148 -15.07 6.54 -18.67
CA VAL A 148 -14.67 7.94 -18.46
C VAL A 148 -15.15 8.46 -17.09
N VAL A 149 -16.38 8.14 -16.66
CA VAL A 149 -16.88 8.44 -15.31
C VAL A 149 -16.01 7.79 -14.23
N ALA A 150 -15.61 6.53 -14.41
CA ALA A 150 -14.70 5.86 -13.48
C ALA A 150 -13.36 6.59 -13.37
N ALA A 151 -12.68 6.82 -14.51
CA ALA A 151 -11.38 7.50 -14.56
C ALA A 151 -11.43 8.90 -13.93
N ILE A 152 -12.40 9.74 -14.33
CA ILE A 152 -12.51 11.12 -13.82
C ILE A 152 -12.86 11.13 -12.33
N ARG A 153 -13.68 10.20 -11.82
CA ARG A 153 -13.96 10.14 -10.37
C ARG A 153 -12.75 9.69 -9.55
N MET A 154 -11.90 8.79 -10.06
CA MET A 154 -10.62 8.46 -9.43
C MET A 154 -9.70 9.69 -9.39
N LEU A 155 -9.58 10.45 -10.48
CA LEU A 155 -8.76 11.67 -10.53
C LEU A 155 -9.30 12.80 -9.63
N ALA A 156 -10.63 12.97 -9.58
CA ALA A 156 -11.29 14.06 -8.85
C ALA A 156 -11.25 13.92 -7.31
N TYR A 157 -11.04 12.70 -6.80
CA TYR A 157 -11.14 12.38 -5.36
C TYR A 157 -10.02 11.51 -4.81
N GLY A 158 -9.20 10.87 -5.65
CA GLY A 158 -8.26 9.84 -5.20
C GLY A 158 -8.95 8.59 -4.63
N CYS A 159 -10.20 8.31 -5.05
CA CYS A 159 -10.98 7.20 -4.49
C CYS A 159 -10.42 5.83 -4.91
N SER A 160 -10.58 4.82 -4.05
CA SER A 160 -10.20 3.44 -4.37
C SER A 160 -11.01 2.93 -5.57
N ALA A 161 -10.38 2.12 -6.42
CA ALA A 161 -11.03 1.54 -7.59
C ALA A 161 -12.21 0.62 -7.22
N ASP A 162 -12.17 0.01 -6.03
CA ASP A 162 -13.26 -0.81 -5.46
C ASP A 162 -14.51 0.02 -5.13
N SER A 163 -14.34 1.24 -4.59
CA SER A 163 -15.46 2.15 -4.26
C SER A 163 -16.29 2.60 -5.47
N LEU A 164 -15.79 2.38 -6.70
CA LEU A 164 -16.52 2.66 -7.92
C LEU A 164 -17.49 1.55 -8.32
N ASP A 165 -17.41 0.36 -7.73
CA ASP A 165 -18.33 -0.72 -8.08
C ASP A 165 -19.78 -0.40 -7.67
N GLU A 166 -19.97 0.29 -6.54
CA GLU A 166 -21.29 0.74 -6.08
C GLU A 166 -22.00 1.69 -7.08
N TYR A 167 -21.26 2.62 -7.69
CA TYR A 167 -21.83 3.69 -8.52
C TYR A 167 -21.62 3.52 -10.03
N VAL A 168 -20.61 2.77 -10.47
CA VAL A 168 -20.34 2.55 -11.90
C VAL A 168 -20.56 1.08 -12.29
N GLN A 169 -20.62 0.17 -11.31
CA GLN A 169 -20.63 -1.28 -11.51
C GLN A 169 -19.48 -1.70 -12.45
N ILE A 170 -18.28 -1.37 -12.01
CA ILE A 170 -17.02 -1.66 -12.67
C ILE A 170 -16.12 -2.37 -11.66
N GLY A 171 -15.50 -3.48 -12.06
CA GLY A 171 -14.56 -4.15 -11.17
C GLY A 171 -13.29 -3.32 -10.98
N GLU A 172 -12.69 -3.42 -9.80
CA GLU A 172 -11.46 -2.71 -9.42
C GLU A 172 -10.38 -2.72 -10.53
N SER A 173 -10.02 -3.91 -11.02
CA SER A 173 -9.02 -4.09 -12.09
C SER A 173 -9.36 -3.32 -13.37
N THR A 174 -10.65 -3.28 -13.74
CA THR A 174 -11.14 -2.56 -14.93
C THR A 174 -11.21 -1.05 -14.71
N ALA A 175 -11.48 -0.57 -13.49
CA ALA A 175 -11.41 0.85 -13.18
C ALA A 175 -9.97 1.38 -13.25
N ILE A 176 -9.00 0.63 -12.70
CA ILE A 176 -7.57 0.97 -12.80
C ILE A 176 -7.10 0.99 -14.26
N GLU A 177 -7.55 0.03 -15.09
CA GLU A 177 -7.25 0.00 -16.52
C GLU A 177 -7.88 1.20 -17.26
N CYS A 178 -9.15 1.52 -16.98
CA CYS A 178 -9.84 2.69 -17.54
C CYS A 178 -9.10 3.98 -17.21
N LEU A 179 -8.62 4.14 -15.97
CA LEU A 179 -7.84 5.30 -15.54
C LEU A 179 -6.55 5.43 -16.36
N LYS A 180 -5.77 4.34 -16.52
CA LYS A 180 -4.53 4.36 -17.32
C LYS A 180 -4.82 4.73 -18.77
N LYS A 181 -5.77 4.05 -19.41
CA LYS A 181 -6.17 4.30 -20.80
C LYS A 181 -6.75 5.71 -21.01
N PHE A 182 -7.39 6.27 -20.00
CA PHE A 182 -7.87 7.64 -20.02
C PHE A 182 -6.71 8.63 -19.99
N CYS A 183 -5.74 8.46 -19.08
CA CYS A 183 -4.53 9.30 -19.05
C CYS A 183 -3.74 9.22 -20.37
N ASP A 184 -3.51 8.00 -20.90
CA ASP A 184 -2.84 7.80 -22.20
C ASP A 184 -3.57 8.57 -23.33
N ALA A 185 -4.91 8.55 -23.34
CA ALA A 185 -5.73 9.24 -24.32
C ALA A 185 -5.72 10.77 -24.15
N ILE A 186 -5.79 11.27 -22.91
CA ILE A 186 -5.71 12.71 -22.64
C ILE A 186 -4.35 13.28 -23.05
N ILE A 187 -3.26 12.56 -22.77
CA ILE A 187 -1.91 12.97 -23.20
C ILE A 187 -1.87 13.03 -24.74
N GLY A 188 -2.22 11.94 -25.43
CA GLY A 188 -2.20 11.92 -26.90
C GLY A 188 -3.17 12.88 -27.61
N LEU A 189 -4.21 13.36 -26.92
CA LEU A 189 -5.16 14.35 -27.45
C LEU A 189 -4.77 15.82 -27.18
N PHE A 190 -4.00 16.10 -26.12
CA PHE A 190 -3.79 17.45 -25.59
C PHE A 190 -2.33 17.84 -25.34
N GLU A 191 -1.35 16.99 -25.68
CA GLU A 191 0.10 17.31 -25.64
C GLU A 191 0.60 18.04 -26.91
N ALA A 192 -0.30 18.42 -27.82
CA ALA A 192 -0.01 19.10 -29.10
C ALA A 192 0.15 20.63 -28.99
#